data_AF-A0A532F4K9-F1
#
_entry.id   AF-A0A532F4K9-F1
#
_cell.length_a   1.000
_cell.length_b   1.000
_cell.length_c   1.000
_cell.angle_alpha   90.00
_cell.angle_beta   90.00
_cell.angle_gamma   90.00
#
_symmetry.space_group_name_H-M   'P 1'
#
loop_
_entity.id
_entity.type
_entity.pdbx_description
1 polymer ?
#
loop_
_entity_poly.entity_id
_entity_poly.type
_entity_poly.pdbx_seq_one_letter_code
_entity_poly.pdbx_strand_id
1 'polypeptide(L)'
;MSNAKNQALALNVRLKPSESSAHPHATNYTNVAVAQGIAYLDFGFIEPSLLAAIAKAPKDGQAGPKGLDGHLVTRVAMGVDVLARLHQQIQHVLVGLRDARQPKPKV
;
A
#
# COMPACT_ATOMS: atom_id res chain seq x y z
N MET A 1 25.28 -39.01 -8.04
CA MET A 1 24.57 -37.76 -8.40
C MET A 1 23.49 -37.51 -7.36
N SER A 2 23.79 -36.75 -6.31
CA SER A 2 22.86 -36.46 -5.22
C SER A 2 21.89 -35.34 -5.63
N ASN A 3 20.61 -35.66 -5.63
CA ASN A 3 19.52 -34.76 -5.97
C ASN A 3 19.30 -33.80 -4.78
N ALA A 4 19.94 -32.64 -4.80
CA ALA A 4 19.74 -31.62 -3.77
C ALA A 4 18.32 -31.06 -3.91
N LYS A 5 17.41 -31.51 -3.04
CA LYS A 5 16.07 -30.92 -2.91
C LYS A 5 16.24 -29.43 -2.57
N ASN A 6 15.82 -28.57 -3.49
CA ASN A 6 15.82 -27.13 -3.34
C ASN A 6 14.77 -26.76 -2.27
N GLN A 7 15.16 -26.82 -1.00
CA GLN A 7 14.28 -26.51 0.13
C GLN A 7 14.25 -24.99 0.29
N ALA A 8 13.07 -24.39 0.11
CA ALA A 8 12.88 -22.94 0.27
C ALA A 8 13.23 -22.53 1.70
N LEU A 9 14.27 -21.71 1.86
CA LEU A 9 14.70 -21.17 3.14
C LEU A 9 13.81 -19.97 3.51
N ALA A 10 13.08 -20.08 4.62
CA ALA A 10 12.37 -18.94 5.20
C ALA A 10 13.38 -18.00 5.88
N LEU A 11 13.56 -16.80 5.33
CA LEU A 11 14.48 -15.80 5.86
C LEU A 11 13.69 -14.66 6.51
N ASN A 12 14.01 -14.35 7.76
CA ASN A 12 13.51 -13.16 8.44
C ASN A 12 14.39 -11.96 8.06
N VAL A 13 13.83 -11.02 7.29
CA VAL A 13 14.52 -9.79 6.92
C VAL A 13 14.14 -8.69 7.90
N ARG A 14 15.12 -8.14 8.62
CA ARG A 14 14.93 -6.96 9.49
C ARG A 14 15.69 -5.78 8.91
N LEU A 15 14.96 -4.74 8.50
CA LEU A 15 15.54 -3.49 8.03
C LEU A 15 15.85 -2.57 9.22
N LYS A 16 16.98 -1.84 9.13
CA LYS A 16 17.32 -0.75 10.06
C LYS A 16 17.10 0.58 9.34
N PRO A 17 16.47 1.58 9.96
CA PRO A 17 16.37 2.91 9.37
C PRO A 17 17.75 3.49 9.08
N SER A 18 17.89 4.18 7.95
CA SER A 18 19.12 4.90 7.59
C SER A 18 19.20 6.29 8.25
N GLU A 19 18.09 6.87 8.71
CA GLU A 19 18.02 8.21 9.34
C GLU A 19 17.07 8.26 10.55
N SER A 20 17.25 9.28 11.41
CA SER A 20 16.50 9.49 12.67
C SER A 20 15.02 9.87 12.47
N SER A 21 14.61 10.29 11.27
CA SER A 21 13.23 10.70 10.97
C SER A 21 12.34 9.55 10.52
N ALA A 22 12.65 8.30 10.87
CA ALA A 22 11.83 7.12 10.58
C ALA A 22 10.51 7.07 11.37
N HIS A 23 9.95 8.23 11.71
CA HIS A 23 8.60 8.34 12.21
C HIS A 23 7.65 7.97 11.07
N PRO A 24 6.67 7.10 11.33
CA PRO A 24 5.61 6.83 10.36
C PRO A 24 4.90 8.14 10.03
N HIS A 25 4.90 8.50 8.74
CA HIS A 25 4.05 9.57 8.25
C HIS A 25 2.66 9.01 7.93
N ALA A 26 1.62 9.77 8.25
CA ALA A 26 0.25 9.40 7.90
C ALA A 26 0.04 9.55 6.39
N THR A 27 -0.47 8.50 5.75
CA THR A 27 -0.79 8.47 4.32
C THR A 27 -2.23 7.98 4.17
N ASN A 28 -3.07 8.71 3.46
CA ASN A 28 -4.46 8.32 3.20
C ASN A 28 -4.79 8.23 1.70
N TYR A 29 -3.78 8.44 0.86
CA TYR A 29 -3.86 8.29 -0.58
C TYR A 29 -2.66 7.48 -1.07
N THR A 30 -2.91 6.59 -2.02
CA THR A 30 -1.88 5.80 -2.67
C THR A 30 -2.14 5.71 -4.16
N ASN A 31 -1.09 5.80 -4.97
CA ASN A 31 -1.17 5.63 -6.42
C ASN A 31 -0.03 4.73 -6.91
N VAL A 32 -0.29 3.96 -7.96
CA VAL A 32 0.71 3.08 -8.59
C VAL A 32 0.79 3.39 -10.07
N ALA A 33 1.96 3.79 -10.54
CA ALA A 33 2.26 3.97 -11.96
C ALA A 33 3.41 3.05 -12.38
N VAL A 34 3.43 2.62 -13.64
CA VAL A 34 4.52 1.79 -14.19
C VAL A 34 5.09 2.46 -15.43
N ALA A 35 6.41 2.61 -15.47
CA ALA A 35 7.14 3.09 -16.63
C ALA A 35 8.45 2.32 -16.76
N GLN A 36 8.74 1.81 -17.97
CA GLN A 36 10.02 1.16 -18.29
C GLN A 36 10.40 0.00 -17.35
N GLY A 37 9.40 -0.76 -16.87
CA GLY A 37 9.61 -1.89 -15.96
C GLY A 37 9.85 -1.51 -14.49
N ILE A 38 9.73 -0.23 -14.15
CA ILE A 38 9.77 0.27 -12.78
C ILE A 38 8.37 0.71 -12.37
N ALA A 39 7.93 0.23 -11.21
CA ALA A 39 6.74 0.70 -10.53
C ALA A 39 7.10 1.86 -9.60
N TYR A 40 6.32 2.92 -9.68
CA TYR A 40 6.35 4.09 -8.81
C TYR A 40 5.11 4.07 -7.92
N LEU A 41 5.33 3.90 -6.62
CA LEU A 41 4.29 3.89 -5.60
C LEU A 41 4.35 5.21 -4.87
N ASP A 42 3.30 6.02 -5.05
CA ASP A 42 3.14 7.27 -4.34
C ASP A 42 2.29 7.04 -3.11
N PHE A 43 2.78 7.53 -1.99
CA PHE A 43 2.02 7.67 -0.77
C PHE A 43 1.85 9.15 -0.49
N GLY A 44 0.60 9.57 -0.40
CA GLY A 44 0.25 10.97 -0.19
C GLY A 44 -0.72 11.15 0.96
N PHE A 45 -0.89 12.41 1.32
CA PHE A 45 -1.92 12.87 2.23
C PHE A 45 -2.80 13.89 1.51
N ILE A 46 -4.09 13.61 1.46
CA ILE A 46 -5.12 14.52 0.99
C ILE A 46 -5.93 14.94 2.22
N GLU A 47 -6.20 16.23 2.37
CA GLU A 47 -7.02 16.69 3.49
C GLU A 47 -8.41 16.03 3.49
N PRO A 48 -8.86 15.45 4.62
CA PRO A 48 -10.15 14.78 4.69
C PRO A 48 -11.35 15.69 4.34
N SER A 49 -11.26 16.98 4.64
CA SER A 49 -12.26 18.00 4.26
C SER A 49 -12.45 18.07 2.74
N LEU A 50 -11.35 17.98 2.00
CA LEU A 50 -11.31 18.02 0.53
C LEU A 50 -11.93 16.74 -0.06
N LEU A 51 -11.62 15.57 0.52
CA LEU A 51 -12.27 14.30 0.15
C LEU A 51 -13.78 14.32 0.43
N ALA A 52 -14.20 14.87 1.57
CA ALA A 52 -15.60 14.99 1.95
C ALA A 52 -16.38 15.94 1.03
N ALA A 53 -15.75 17.04 0.58
CA ALA A 53 -16.34 17.97 -0.37
C ALA A 53 -16.58 17.29 -1.73
N ILE A 54 -15.64 16.49 -2.23
CA ILE A 54 -15.82 15.70 -3.46
C ILE A 54 -16.97 14.71 -3.33
N ALA A 55 -17.07 13.99 -2.22
CA ALA A 55 -18.13 13.02 -2.00
C ALA A 55 -19.54 13.66 -1.96
N LYS A 56 -19.63 14.97 -1.71
CA LYS A 56 -20.89 15.74 -1.67
C LYS A 56 -21.23 16.41 -3.00
N ALA A 57 -20.25 16.77 -3.82
CA ALA A 57 -20.47 17.52 -5.06
C ALA A 57 -21.53 16.91 -6.02
N PRO A 58 -21.60 15.58 -6.24
CA PRO A 58 -22.66 14.99 -7.07
C PRO A 58 -24.07 15.12 -6.47
N LYS A 59 -24.19 15.23 -5.14
CA LYS A 59 -25.49 15.37 -4.45
C LYS A 59 -26.05 16.79 -4.58
N ASP A 60 -25.18 17.77 -4.73
CA ASP A 60 -25.54 19.19 -4.77
C ASP A 60 -25.70 19.73 -6.20
N GLY A 61 -25.64 18.86 -7.21
CA GLY A 61 -25.74 19.25 -8.63
C GLY A 61 -24.57 20.08 -9.15
N GLN A 62 -23.47 20.16 -8.38
CA GLN A 62 -22.27 20.90 -8.76
C GLN A 62 -21.33 20.01 -9.57
N ALA A 63 -20.70 20.57 -10.60
CA ALA A 63 -19.58 19.92 -11.27
C ALA A 63 -18.46 19.71 -10.25
N GLY A 64 -18.04 18.46 -10.07
CA GLY A 64 -16.94 18.12 -9.16
C GLY A 64 -15.64 18.85 -9.51
N PRO A 65 -14.72 19.01 -8.54
CA PRO A 65 -13.46 19.70 -8.80
C PRO A 65 -12.67 18.99 -9.90
N LYS A 66 -12.05 19.77 -10.80
CA LYS A 66 -11.27 19.26 -11.96
C LYS A 66 -9.94 18.60 -11.56
N GLY A 67 -9.52 18.80 -10.31
CA GLY A 67 -8.28 18.30 -9.75
C GLY A 67 -8.32 18.39 -8.23
N LEU A 68 -7.44 17.65 -7.57
CA LEU A 68 -7.36 17.56 -6.13
C LEU A 68 -5.90 17.66 -5.71
N ASP A 69 -5.57 18.69 -4.95
CA ASP A 69 -4.22 18.85 -4.42
C ASP A 69 -4.02 17.98 -3.18
N GLY A 70 -2.82 17.45 -3.03
CA GLY A 70 -2.40 16.66 -1.89
C GLY A 70 -0.89 16.76 -1.70
N HIS A 71 -0.42 16.31 -0.55
CA HIS A 71 1.00 16.30 -0.21
C HIS A 71 1.58 14.93 -0.54
N LEU A 72 2.61 14.89 -1.40
CA LEU A 72 3.42 13.69 -1.57
C LEU A 72 4.23 13.48 -0.29
N VAL A 73 3.96 12.38 0.42
CA VAL A 73 4.66 12.01 1.66
C VAL A 73 5.90 11.20 1.33
N THR A 74 5.77 10.21 0.44
CA THR A 74 6.90 9.42 -0.05
C THR A 74 6.59 8.80 -1.41
N ARG A 75 7.64 8.63 -2.22
CA ARG A 75 7.61 7.90 -3.50
C ARG A 75 8.60 6.75 -3.43
N VAL A 76 8.13 5.54 -3.68
CA VAL A 76 8.98 4.34 -3.78
C VAL A 76 9.07 3.90 -5.23
N ALA A 77 10.29 3.78 -5.74
CA ALA A 77 10.57 3.15 -7.03
C ALA A 77 11.02 1.70 -6.81
N MET A 78 10.41 0.75 -7.52
CA MET A 78 10.77 -0.66 -7.40
C MET A 78 10.56 -1.42 -8.71
N GLY A 79 11.28 -2.53 -8.89
CA GLY A 79 11.02 -3.45 -10.00
C GLY A 79 9.61 -4.05 -9.91
N VAL A 80 9.02 -4.39 -11.06
CA VAL A 80 7.68 -4.99 -11.12
C VAL A 80 7.60 -6.33 -10.38
N ASP A 81 8.69 -7.09 -10.33
CA ASP A 81 8.75 -8.35 -9.55
C ASP A 81 8.67 -8.09 -8.04
N VAL A 82 9.29 -7.02 -7.55
CA VAL A 82 9.20 -6.58 -6.15
C VAL A 82 7.78 -6.10 -5.84
N LEU A 83 7.14 -5.37 -6.77
CA LEU A 83 5.73 -4.98 -6.64
C LEU A 83 4.80 -6.20 -6.53
N ALA A 84 5.03 -7.24 -7.34
CA ALA A 84 4.23 -8.46 -7.28
C ALA A 84 4.34 -9.16 -5.91
N ARG A 85 5.54 -9.20 -5.32
CA ARG A 85 5.76 -9.73 -3.96
C ARG A 85 5.07 -8.87 -2.90
N LEU A 86 5.16 -7.55 -3.03
CA LEU A 86 4.47 -6.62 -2.13
C LEU A 86 2.95 -6.85 -2.16
N HIS A 87 2.37 -7.03 -3.35
CA HIS A 87 0.95 -7.35 -3.50
C HIS A 87 0.58 -8.64 -2.75
N GLN A 88 1.36 -9.73 -2.91
CA GLN A 88 1.12 -10.98 -2.20
C GLN A 88 1.20 -10.82 -0.67
N GLN A 89 2.17 -10.05 -0.17
CA GLN A 89 2.31 -9.77 1.26
C GLN A 89 1.10 -8.99 1.79
N ILE A 90 0.64 -7.96 1.08
CA ILE A 90 -0.56 -7.20 1.46
C ILE A 90 -1.80 -8.11 1.49
N GLN A 91 -1.98 -8.95 0.48
CA GLN A 91 -3.10 -9.91 0.45
C GLN A 91 -3.08 -10.84 1.67
N HIS A 92 -1.93 -11.42 2.01
CA HIS A 92 -1.80 -12.28 3.19
C HIS A 92 -2.16 -11.55 4.49
N VAL A 93 -1.72 -10.30 4.65
CA VAL A 93 -2.08 -9.48 5.83
C VAL A 93 -3.58 -9.23 5.88
N LEU A 94 -4.19 -8.81 4.77
CA LEU A 94 -5.63 -8.50 4.73
C LEU A 94 -6.50 -9.73 4.98
N VAL A 95 -6.13 -10.89 4.44
CA VAL A 95 -6.81 -12.17 4.70
C VAL A 95 -6.68 -12.54 6.18
N GLY A 96 -5.48 -12.49 6.75
CA GLY A 96 -5.27 -12.78 8.17
C GLY A 96 -6.08 -11.87 9.09
N LEU A 97 -6.22 -10.58 8.75
CA LEU A 97 -7.04 -9.63 9.50
C LEU A 97 -8.54 -9.95 9.38
N ARG A 98 -9.02 -10.40 8.22
CA ARG A 98 -10.41 -10.83 8.04
C ARG A 98 -10.72 -12.06 8.89
N ASP A 99 -9.83 -13.05 8.85
CA ASP A 99 -10.02 -14.31 9.56
C ASP A 99 -9.98 -14.11 11.09
N ALA A 100 -9.14 -13.18 11.56
CA ALA A 100 -9.13 -12.75 12.97
C ALA A 100 -10.41 -12.03 13.40
N ARG A 101 -11.16 -11.40 12.48
CA ARG A 101 -12.44 -10.74 12.75
C ARG A 101 -13.62 -11.70 12.72
N GLN A 102 -13.48 -12.92 12.18
CA GLN A 102 -14.54 -13.91 12.22
C GLN A 102 -14.55 -14.61 13.58
N PRO A 103 -15.68 -14.61 14.31
CA PRO A 103 -15.79 -15.36 15.56
C PRO A 103 -15.60 -16.85 15.27
N LYS A 104 -14.75 -17.53 16.06
CA LYS A 104 -14.60 -18.99 15.98
C LYS A 104 -15.99 -19.64 16.09
N PRO A 105 -16.32 -20.62 15.23
CA PRO A 105 -17.53 -21.41 15.39
C PRO A 105 -17.55 -21.99 16.81
N LYS A 106 -18.62 -21.74 17.55
CA LYS A 106 -18.86 -22.45 18.82
C LYS A 106 -19.11 -23.91 18.45
N VAL A 107 -18.17 -24.77 18.80
CA VAL A 107 -18.34 -26.23 18.81
C VAL A 107 -19.24 -26.60 19.97
#